data_AF-A0A7X6L4B0-F1
#
_entry.id   AF-A0A7X6L4B0-F1
#
_cell.length_a   1.000
_cell.length_b   1.000
_cell.length_c   1.000
_cell.angle_alpha   90.00
_cell.angle_beta   90.00
_cell.angle_gamma   90.00
#
_symmetry.space_group_name_H-M   'P 1'
#
loop_
_entity.id
_entity.type
_entity.pdbx_description
1 polymer ?
#
loop_
_entity_poly.entity_id
_entity_poly.type
_entity_poly.pdbx_seq_one_letter_code
_entity_poly.pdbx_strand_id
1 'polypeptide(L)'
;MALSAGTRRTVACLLVGLGALLIVAAIMIPTYTVDKLAKTPLDLEITTIATNQPGEDSLVLDSKSLTAPEGAAKVDTNVPLVSQRFLTVEDPADAEKMTVQAGQTLRRIDKQGDTGLLTATVDRVTIDRVTGEPVGTEPNGSIAVTANLEGQSLAEPVQHTGLQYRFPIGTEKKTYPYFDLNVRKTFDANFLEETEINGTKVYHFQMSVPATSLWDVVQAPTNRLSLPAAKWGVEGGDAPVTMTRYYTNTRDLWVEPKTGTVVKGGEALHLYYSRTADKPEVTALKSHIVFDENTIESQLSVAKENIDKLSLYGRVMPIILGVLGVIALIAGVVLGIRGGSAPAPARAGGFPGQRPSGTAPAAPAPRANRGADDAPTEQIRIDKQP
;
A
#
# COMPACT_ATOMS: atom_id res chain seq x y z
N MET A 1 36.62 30.49 28.28
CA MET A 1 37.74 29.63 28.74
C MET A 1 38.62 29.30 27.54
N ALA A 2 39.92 29.60 27.58
CA ALA A 2 40.83 29.31 26.48
C ALA A 2 41.23 27.82 26.51
N LEU A 3 40.80 27.05 25.52
CA LEU A 3 41.21 25.65 25.33
C LEU A 3 42.73 25.56 25.09
N SER A 4 43.39 24.58 25.71
CA SER A 4 44.82 24.31 25.52
C SER A 4 45.14 23.96 24.05
N ALA A 5 46.38 24.19 23.61
CA ALA A 5 46.80 23.94 22.22
C ALA A 5 46.58 22.47 21.78
N GLY A 6 46.80 21.50 22.68
CA GLY A 6 46.51 20.09 22.42
C GLY A 6 45.02 19.83 22.24
N THR A 7 44.17 20.42 23.09
CA THR A 7 42.71 20.27 23.02
C THR A 7 42.13 20.87 21.74
N ARG A 8 42.65 22.02 21.25
CA ARG A 8 42.20 22.64 20.00
C ARG A 8 42.47 21.77 18.77
N ARG A 9 43.61 21.07 18.75
CA ARG A 9 43.98 20.19 17.62
C ARG A 9 43.09 18.95 17.57
N THR A 10 42.78 18.36 18.72
CA THR A 10 41.83 17.23 18.81
C THR A 10 40.43 17.65 18.38
N VAL A 11 39.94 18.81 18.85
CA VAL A 11 38.62 19.34 18.45
C VAL A 11 38.56 19.65 16.96
N ALA A 12 39.62 20.20 16.37
CA ALA A 12 39.70 20.45 14.93
C ALA A 12 39.62 19.14 14.13
N CYS A 13 40.35 18.09 14.51
CA CYS A 13 40.28 16.78 13.85
C CYS A 13 38.90 16.14 13.98
N LEU A 14 38.26 16.24 15.15
CA LEU A 14 36.90 15.72 15.36
C LEU A 14 35.87 16.44 14.48
N LEU A 15 35.97 17.77 14.35
CA LEU A 15 35.07 18.56 13.51
C LEU A 15 35.25 18.26 12.01
N VAL A 16 36.49 18.09 11.54
CA VAL A 16 36.74 17.67 10.15
C VAL A 16 36.21 16.26 9.90
N GLY A 17 36.46 15.31 10.80
CA GLY A 17 35.95 13.94 10.69
C GLY A 17 34.43 13.88 10.71
N LEU A 18 33.78 14.61 11.62
CA LEU A 18 32.32 14.73 11.67
C LEU A 18 31.77 15.41 10.41
N GLY A 19 32.39 16.50 9.95
CA GLY A 19 31.98 17.20 8.74
C GLY A 19 32.01 16.31 7.51
N ALA A 20 33.11 15.57 7.33
CA ALA A 20 33.24 14.60 6.25
C ALA A 20 32.19 13.47 6.37
N LEU A 21 31.98 12.92 7.56
CA LEU A 21 30.97 11.89 7.80
C LEU A 21 29.55 12.37 7.44
N LEU A 22 29.18 13.58 7.87
CA LEU A 22 27.87 14.17 7.61
C LEU A 22 27.66 14.45 6.11
N ILE A 23 28.69 14.91 5.39
CA ILE A 23 28.64 15.09 3.93
C ILE A 23 28.48 13.74 3.22
N VAL A 24 29.23 12.72 3.64
CA VAL A 24 29.09 11.37 3.08
C VAL A 24 27.68 10.84 3.33
N ALA A 25 27.15 10.99 4.55
CA ALA A 25 25.77 10.61 4.87
C ALA A 25 24.75 11.37 4.01
N ALA A 26 24.93 12.68 3.83
CA ALA A 26 24.08 13.51 2.98
C ALA A 26 24.06 13.06 1.51
N ILE A 27 25.16 12.52 0.99
CA ILE A 27 25.23 11.99 -0.37
C ILE A 27 24.66 10.56 -0.45
N MET A 28 24.97 9.71 0.53
CA MET A 28 24.55 8.30 0.55
C MET A 28 23.05 8.13 0.77
N ILE A 29 22.42 8.94 1.62
CA ILE A 29 20.99 8.80 1.91
C ILE A 29 20.11 8.90 0.64
N PRO A 30 20.20 9.96 -0.19
CA PRO A 30 19.36 10.06 -1.39
C PRO A 30 19.73 9.05 -2.47
N THR A 31 20.99 8.61 -2.55
CA THR A 31 21.48 7.73 -3.62
C THR A 31 21.39 6.24 -3.33
N TYR A 32 21.25 5.85 -2.06
CA TYR A 32 21.23 4.45 -1.64
C TYR A 32 20.07 4.10 -0.70
N THR A 33 19.66 5.04 0.15
CA THR A 33 18.65 4.76 1.19
C THR A 33 17.23 5.01 0.69
N VAL A 34 17.01 6.02 -0.16
CA VAL A 34 15.66 6.34 -0.68
C VAL A 34 15.06 5.18 -1.46
N ASP A 35 15.82 4.53 -2.35
CA ASP A 35 15.35 3.38 -3.12
C ASP A 35 14.94 2.19 -2.23
N LYS A 36 15.50 2.12 -1.02
CA LYS A 36 15.15 1.09 -0.02
C LYS A 36 13.98 1.50 0.87
N LEU A 37 13.71 2.80 1.00
CA LEU A 37 12.64 3.37 1.82
C LEU A 37 11.35 3.58 1.03
N ALA A 38 11.45 3.77 -0.29
CA ALA A 38 10.33 3.94 -1.20
C ALA A 38 9.62 2.61 -1.43
N LYS A 39 8.92 2.14 -0.40
CA LYS A 39 8.20 0.86 -0.36
C LYS A 39 6.85 1.05 0.31
N THR A 40 5.85 0.30 -0.15
CA THR A 40 4.56 0.22 0.55
C THR A 40 4.78 -0.24 1.99
N PRO A 41 4.21 0.44 3.00
CA PRO A 41 4.31 0.03 4.40
C PRO A 41 3.70 -1.35 4.66
N LEU A 42 4.22 -2.07 5.65
CA LEU A 42 3.71 -3.40 6.03
C LEU A 42 2.56 -3.34 7.03
N ASP A 43 2.31 -2.16 7.61
CA ASP A 43 1.20 -1.83 8.50
C ASP A 43 0.03 -1.18 7.72
N LEU A 44 -0.10 -1.51 6.43
CA LEU A 44 -1.17 -1.01 5.58
C LEU A 44 -2.53 -1.50 6.11
N GLU A 45 -3.36 -0.55 6.50
CA GLU A 45 -4.76 -0.78 6.84
C GLU A 45 -5.60 0.31 6.17
N ILE A 46 -6.36 -0.06 5.14
CA ILE A 46 -7.12 0.91 4.33
C ILE A 46 -8.57 0.44 4.20
N THR A 47 -9.51 1.30 4.55
CA THR A 47 -10.92 1.14 4.17
C THR A 47 -11.28 2.16 3.09
N THR A 48 -11.88 1.68 2.00
CA THR A 48 -12.48 2.54 0.97
C THR A 48 -13.96 2.25 0.83
N ILE A 49 -14.77 3.31 0.75
CA ILE A 49 -16.22 3.24 0.57
C ILE A 49 -16.57 3.89 -0.77
N ALA A 50 -17.33 3.17 -1.60
CA ALA A 50 -17.92 3.70 -2.82
C ALA A 50 -19.45 3.64 -2.75
N THR A 51 -20.11 4.68 -3.24
CA THR A 51 -21.58 4.80 -3.26
C THR A 51 -22.06 5.12 -4.68
N ASN A 52 -23.37 5.03 -4.94
CA ASN A 52 -23.90 5.32 -6.27
C ASN A 52 -23.56 6.74 -6.72
N GLN A 53 -23.18 6.88 -7.98
CA GLN A 53 -23.08 8.18 -8.62
C GLN A 53 -24.49 8.79 -8.76
N PRO A 54 -24.74 10.01 -8.23
CA PRO A 54 -26.06 10.62 -8.30
C PRO A 54 -26.55 10.84 -9.73
N GLY A 55 -27.83 10.53 -9.98
CA GLY A 55 -28.47 10.74 -11.29
C GLY A 55 -28.20 9.65 -12.34
N GLU A 56 -27.47 8.59 -11.97
CA GLU A 56 -27.23 7.44 -12.84
C GLU A 56 -28.05 6.21 -12.42
N ASP A 57 -28.16 5.25 -13.35
CA ASP A 57 -28.89 4.00 -13.11
C ASP A 57 -28.31 3.22 -11.92
N SER A 58 -29.19 2.77 -11.03
CA SER A 58 -28.88 1.73 -10.03
C SER A 58 -29.97 0.67 -10.04
N LEU A 59 -29.64 -0.48 -10.61
CA LEU A 59 -30.56 -1.59 -10.86
C LEU A 59 -30.06 -2.83 -10.14
N VAL A 60 -30.94 -3.51 -9.41
CA VAL A 60 -30.62 -4.78 -8.74
C VAL A 60 -31.75 -5.77 -8.93
N LEU A 61 -31.43 -6.95 -9.45
CA LEU A 61 -32.37 -8.06 -9.54
C LEU A 61 -32.80 -8.49 -8.13
N ASP A 62 -34.11 -8.53 -7.91
CA ASP A 62 -34.67 -9.24 -6.76
C ASP A 62 -34.55 -10.74 -7.02
N SER A 63 -33.51 -11.38 -6.49
CA SER A 63 -33.23 -12.80 -6.73
C SER A 63 -34.39 -13.71 -6.34
N LYS A 64 -35.20 -13.32 -5.34
CA LYS A 64 -36.41 -14.06 -4.94
C LYS A 64 -37.47 -14.09 -6.04
N SER A 65 -37.49 -13.07 -6.90
CA SER A 65 -38.38 -13.03 -8.05
C SER A 65 -38.08 -14.17 -9.03
N LEU A 66 -36.83 -14.66 -9.14
CA LEU A 66 -36.48 -15.78 -10.03
C LEU A 66 -37.09 -17.11 -9.60
N THR A 67 -37.36 -17.28 -8.30
CA THR A 67 -37.93 -18.52 -7.73
C THR A 67 -39.39 -18.37 -7.31
N ALA A 68 -39.98 -17.18 -7.45
CA ALA A 68 -41.38 -16.96 -7.13
C ALA A 68 -42.30 -17.81 -8.04
N PRO A 69 -43.42 -18.36 -7.54
CA PRO A 69 -44.32 -19.21 -8.33
C PRO A 69 -44.89 -18.51 -9.56
N GLU A 70 -45.13 -17.21 -9.43
CA GLU A 70 -45.72 -16.35 -10.46
C GLU A 70 -44.83 -15.13 -10.71
N GLY A 71 -45.08 -14.46 -11.85
CA GLY A 71 -44.39 -13.24 -12.26
C GLY A 71 -43.03 -13.46 -12.90
N ALA A 72 -42.61 -12.50 -13.72
CA ALA A 72 -41.28 -12.47 -14.33
C ALA A 72 -40.21 -11.97 -13.33
N ALA A 73 -38.94 -12.08 -13.72
CA ALA A 73 -37.81 -11.50 -13.03
C ALA A 73 -38.04 -10.00 -12.79
N LYS A 74 -37.90 -9.57 -11.53
CA LYS A 74 -38.10 -8.19 -11.11
C LYS A 74 -36.76 -7.52 -10.83
N VAL A 75 -36.53 -6.39 -11.48
CA VAL A 75 -35.37 -5.53 -11.25
C VAL A 75 -35.82 -4.30 -10.47
N ASP A 76 -35.32 -4.15 -9.25
CA ASP A 76 -35.54 -2.94 -8.46
C ASP A 76 -34.69 -1.79 -9.04
N THR A 77 -35.24 -0.58 -9.04
CA THR A 77 -34.60 0.63 -9.56
C THR A 77 -34.23 1.60 -8.44
N ASN A 78 -33.28 2.51 -8.69
CA ASN A 78 -32.78 3.49 -7.73
C ASN A 78 -32.32 2.85 -6.40
N VAL A 79 -31.71 1.67 -6.49
CA VAL A 79 -31.30 0.91 -5.30
C VAL A 79 -30.06 1.58 -4.69
N PRO A 80 -30.09 2.01 -3.42
CA PRO A 80 -28.93 2.60 -2.80
C PRO A 80 -27.90 1.50 -2.47
N LEU A 81 -26.71 1.63 -3.04
CA LEU A 81 -25.61 0.70 -2.92
C LEU A 81 -24.44 1.30 -2.16
N VAL A 82 -23.79 0.46 -1.37
CA VAL A 82 -22.51 0.75 -0.73
C VAL A 82 -21.56 -0.40 -1.04
N SER A 83 -20.43 -0.07 -1.65
CA SER A 83 -19.29 -0.97 -1.79
C SER A 83 -18.25 -0.59 -0.74
N GLN A 84 -17.91 -1.53 0.14
CA GLN A 84 -16.86 -1.34 1.13
C GLN A 84 -15.74 -2.32 0.85
N ARG A 85 -14.51 -1.82 0.86
CA ARG A 85 -13.31 -2.64 0.69
C ARG A 85 -12.31 -2.32 1.80
N PHE A 86 -11.80 -3.37 2.44
CA PHE A 86 -10.84 -3.31 3.53
C PHE A 86 -9.57 -4.05 3.14
N LEU A 87 -8.43 -3.36 3.11
CA LEU A 87 -7.13 -3.89 2.76
C LEU A 87 -6.28 -4.01 4.00
N THR A 88 -5.68 -5.19 4.19
CA THR A 88 -4.67 -5.46 5.21
C THR A 88 -3.44 -6.12 4.59
N VAL A 89 -2.35 -6.12 5.33
CA VAL A 89 -1.16 -6.93 5.02
C VAL A 89 -1.21 -8.22 5.83
N GLU A 90 -0.95 -9.33 5.15
CA GLU A 90 -0.89 -10.66 5.72
C GLU A 90 0.48 -11.30 5.42
N ASP A 91 0.78 -12.39 6.10
CA ASP A 91 1.93 -13.24 5.75
C ASP A 91 1.70 -13.97 4.42
N PRO A 92 2.77 -14.16 3.61
CA PRO A 92 4.13 -13.67 3.82
C PRO A 92 4.29 -12.16 3.51
N ALA A 93 5.08 -11.47 4.35
CA ALA A 93 5.51 -10.11 4.12
C ALA A 93 6.93 -9.86 4.64
N ASP A 94 7.77 -9.19 3.84
CA ASP A 94 9.17 -8.92 4.15
C ASP A 94 9.64 -7.59 3.52
N ALA A 95 10.96 -7.40 3.41
CA ALA A 95 11.55 -6.19 2.88
C ALA A 95 11.21 -5.93 1.40
N GLU A 96 10.85 -6.95 0.62
CA GLU A 96 10.68 -6.89 -0.84
C GLU A 96 9.21 -7.10 -1.24
N LYS A 97 8.53 -8.05 -0.60
CA LYS A 97 7.16 -8.43 -0.95
C LYS A 97 6.20 -8.33 0.23
N MET A 98 4.90 -8.28 -0.07
CA MET A 98 3.83 -8.31 0.93
C MET A 98 2.60 -9.00 0.35
N THR A 99 1.86 -9.72 1.19
CA THR A 99 0.54 -10.23 0.81
C THR A 99 -0.50 -9.19 1.18
N VAL A 100 -1.21 -8.66 0.18
CA VAL A 100 -2.41 -7.84 0.40
C VAL A 100 -3.59 -8.77 0.51
N GLN A 101 -4.39 -8.60 1.57
CA GLN A 101 -5.71 -9.20 1.67
C GLN A 101 -6.75 -8.10 1.55
N ALA A 102 -7.67 -8.23 0.58
CA ALA A 102 -8.77 -7.31 0.38
C ALA A 102 -10.10 -8.02 0.65
N GLY A 103 -10.77 -7.64 1.75
CA GLY A 103 -12.16 -7.99 1.98
C GLY A 103 -13.06 -6.96 1.31
N GLN A 104 -13.91 -7.38 0.38
CA GLN A 104 -14.85 -6.50 -0.33
C GLN A 104 -16.28 -6.97 -0.12
N THR A 105 -17.19 -6.03 0.13
CA THR A 105 -18.64 -6.27 0.12
C THR A 105 -19.34 -5.25 -0.75
N LEU A 106 -20.36 -5.68 -1.48
CA LEU A 106 -21.33 -4.80 -2.12
C LEU A 106 -22.69 -5.07 -1.49
N ARG A 107 -23.34 -4.03 -0.99
CA ARG A 107 -24.62 -4.13 -0.29
C ARG A 107 -25.61 -3.14 -0.85
N ARG A 108 -26.89 -3.51 -0.87
CA ARG A 108 -28.01 -2.56 -0.91
C ARG A 108 -28.44 -2.20 0.50
N ILE A 109 -28.57 -0.90 0.78
CA ILE A 109 -28.81 -0.39 2.14
C ILE A 109 -30.28 -0.08 2.43
N ASP A 110 -31.17 -0.30 1.46
CA ASP A 110 -32.62 -0.27 1.63
C ASP A 110 -33.20 -1.56 2.24
N LYS A 111 -32.35 -2.56 2.50
CA LYS A 111 -32.70 -3.83 3.16
C LYS A 111 -31.93 -4.00 4.47
N GLN A 112 -32.54 -4.67 5.46
CA GLN A 112 -31.96 -4.83 6.79
C GLN A 112 -31.01 -6.04 6.88
N GLY A 113 -29.94 -5.89 7.67
CA GLY A 113 -28.99 -6.97 7.97
C GLY A 113 -28.39 -7.59 6.71
N ASP A 114 -28.22 -8.91 6.73
CA ASP A 114 -27.57 -9.66 5.64
C ASP A 114 -28.43 -9.79 4.38
N THR A 115 -29.72 -9.46 4.46
CA THR A 115 -30.60 -9.47 3.28
C THR A 115 -30.27 -8.40 2.24
N GLY A 116 -29.44 -7.42 2.62
CA GLY A 116 -28.88 -6.41 1.72
C GLY A 116 -27.56 -6.80 1.06
N LEU A 117 -26.91 -7.90 1.46
CA LEU A 117 -25.62 -8.30 0.87
C LEU A 117 -25.83 -8.84 -0.56
N LEU A 118 -25.11 -8.27 -1.53
CA LEU A 118 -25.16 -8.67 -2.94
C LEU A 118 -23.95 -9.52 -3.33
N THR A 119 -22.75 -9.09 -2.92
CA THR A 119 -21.54 -9.92 -3.03
C THR A 119 -20.62 -9.68 -1.84
N ALA A 120 -19.86 -10.72 -1.49
CA ALA A 120 -18.74 -10.64 -0.58
C ALA A 120 -17.57 -11.42 -1.19
N THR A 121 -16.37 -10.87 -1.10
CA THR A 121 -15.17 -11.50 -1.65
C THR A 121 -13.99 -11.21 -0.74
N VAL A 122 -13.16 -12.22 -0.50
CA VAL A 122 -11.83 -12.04 0.07
C VAL A 122 -10.84 -12.39 -1.02
N ASP A 123 -10.04 -11.42 -1.42
CA ASP A 123 -8.92 -11.63 -2.32
C ASP A 123 -7.61 -11.54 -1.57
N ARG A 124 -6.64 -12.37 -1.94
CA ARG A 124 -5.27 -12.35 -1.43
C ARG A 124 -4.32 -12.37 -2.59
N VAL A 125 -3.34 -11.47 -2.60
CA VAL A 125 -2.29 -11.44 -3.61
C VAL A 125 -0.97 -10.99 -3.00
N THR A 126 0.09 -11.75 -3.28
CA THR A 126 1.46 -11.37 -2.91
C THR A 126 2.03 -10.47 -3.99
N ILE A 127 2.42 -9.25 -3.62
CA ILE A 127 2.94 -8.22 -4.53
C ILE A 127 4.32 -7.74 -4.11
N ASP A 128 5.07 -7.21 -5.06
CA ASP A 128 6.29 -6.46 -4.80
C ASP A 128 5.96 -5.07 -4.22
N ARG A 129 6.66 -4.67 -3.15
CA ARG A 129 6.36 -3.46 -2.37
C ARG A 129 6.73 -2.16 -3.07
N VAL A 130 7.46 -2.20 -4.18
CA VAL A 130 7.88 -1.00 -4.95
C VAL A 130 7.00 -0.86 -6.18
N THR A 131 6.91 -1.93 -6.97
CA THR A 131 6.19 -1.95 -8.25
C THR A 131 4.68 -2.14 -8.07
N GLY A 132 4.24 -2.83 -7.01
CA GLY A 132 2.84 -3.22 -6.84
C GLY A 132 2.41 -4.37 -7.74
N GLU A 133 3.32 -4.94 -8.54
CA GLU A 133 3.04 -6.09 -9.39
C GLU A 133 2.99 -7.38 -8.56
N PRO A 134 2.14 -8.35 -8.92
CA PRO A 134 2.15 -9.67 -8.31
C PRO A 134 3.49 -10.37 -8.48
N VAL A 135 3.93 -11.09 -7.44
CA VAL A 135 5.16 -11.89 -7.52
C VAL A 135 4.99 -13.07 -8.49
N GLY A 136 6.10 -13.56 -9.04
CA GLY A 136 6.10 -14.65 -10.03
C GLY A 136 5.89 -16.07 -9.48
N THR A 137 5.67 -16.25 -8.17
CA THR A 137 5.36 -17.58 -7.61
C THR A 137 3.95 -18.01 -8.02
N GLU A 138 3.75 -19.28 -8.34
CA GLU A 138 2.43 -19.80 -8.73
C GLU A 138 1.89 -20.79 -7.69
N PRO A 139 0.67 -20.59 -7.15
CA PRO A 139 -0.15 -19.38 -7.25
C PRO A 139 0.41 -18.24 -6.38
N ASN A 140 0.32 -16.99 -6.84
CA ASN A 140 0.69 -15.81 -6.03
C ASN A 140 -0.45 -15.29 -5.16
N GLY A 141 -1.63 -15.91 -5.22
CA GLY A 141 -2.82 -15.44 -4.53
C GLY A 141 -3.97 -16.44 -4.50
N SER A 142 -5.12 -15.96 -4.02
CA SER A 142 -6.34 -16.74 -3.91
C SER A 142 -7.57 -15.83 -3.83
N ILE A 143 -8.69 -16.28 -4.37
CA ILE A 143 -9.97 -15.58 -4.30
C ILE A 143 -10.98 -16.48 -3.58
N ALA A 144 -11.68 -15.94 -2.59
CA ALA A 144 -12.80 -16.60 -1.91
C ALA A 144 -14.08 -15.81 -2.12
N VAL A 145 -15.08 -16.43 -2.77
CA VAL A 145 -16.42 -15.84 -3.01
C VAL A 145 -17.54 -16.62 -2.32
N THR A 146 -17.20 -17.71 -1.64
CA THR A 146 -18.14 -18.55 -0.87
C THR A 146 -17.56 -18.89 0.49
N ALA A 147 -18.42 -19.33 1.41
CA ALA A 147 -18.03 -19.88 2.70
C ALA A 147 -18.64 -21.27 2.90
N ASN A 148 -18.01 -22.10 3.71
CA ASN A 148 -18.58 -23.37 4.15
C ASN A 148 -19.69 -23.16 5.21
N LEU A 149 -20.29 -24.26 5.67
CA LEU A 149 -21.37 -24.23 6.67
C LEU A 149 -20.90 -23.67 8.02
N GLU A 150 -19.60 -23.74 8.29
CA GLU A 150 -18.92 -23.18 9.45
C GLU A 150 -18.58 -21.69 9.28
N GLY A 151 -18.94 -21.07 8.15
CA GLY A 151 -18.69 -19.66 7.85
C GLY A 151 -17.26 -19.33 7.44
N GLN A 152 -16.42 -20.33 7.18
CA GLN A 152 -15.04 -20.16 6.73
C GLN A 152 -15.02 -19.93 5.22
N SER A 153 -14.33 -18.86 4.79
CA SER A 153 -14.13 -18.56 3.38
C SER A 153 -13.42 -19.70 2.65
N LEU A 154 -13.96 -20.11 1.51
CA LEU A 154 -13.38 -21.13 0.64
C LEU A 154 -12.51 -20.44 -0.42
N ALA A 155 -11.21 -20.37 -0.15
CA ALA A 155 -10.24 -19.74 -1.03
C ALA A 155 -9.85 -20.66 -2.18
N GLU A 156 -10.04 -20.19 -3.41
CA GLU A 156 -9.56 -20.82 -4.63
C GLU A 156 -8.21 -20.22 -5.01
N PRO A 157 -7.16 -21.01 -5.27
CA PRO A 157 -5.89 -20.47 -5.74
C PRO A 157 -6.04 -19.77 -7.09
N VAL A 158 -5.48 -18.56 -7.21
CA VAL A 158 -5.56 -17.75 -8.43
C VAL A 158 -4.21 -17.10 -8.70
N GLN A 159 -3.75 -17.22 -9.94
CA GLN A 159 -2.60 -16.47 -10.41
C GLN A 159 -3.04 -15.08 -10.85
N HIS A 160 -2.69 -14.08 -10.06
CA HIS A 160 -2.89 -12.68 -10.39
C HIS A 160 -1.81 -12.22 -11.37
N THR A 161 -2.22 -11.39 -12.32
CA THR A 161 -1.34 -10.74 -13.30
C THR A 161 -1.71 -9.26 -13.42
N GLY A 162 -0.73 -8.37 -13.43
CA GLY A 162 -0.97 -6.93 -13.42
C GLY A 162 -1.37 -6.37 -12.06
N LEU A 163 -1.49 -5.05 -12.01
CA LEU A 163 -1.78 -4.25 -10.82
C LEU A 163 -3.24 -4.45 -10.34
N GLN A 164 -3.52 -4.16 -9.07
CA GLN A 164 -4.90 -4.19 -8.55
C GLN A 164 -5.13 -3.17 -7.42
N TYR A 165 -4.33 -3.21 -6.36
CA TYR A 165 -4.60 -2.38 -5.17
C TYR A 165 -3.83 -1.06 -5.14
N ARG A 166 -2.73 -0.98 -5.89
CA ARG A 166 -1.88 0.21 -6.01
C ARG A 166 -1.20 0.22 -7.37
N PHE A 167 -0.70 1.39 -7.74
CA PHE A 167 0.23 1.60 -8.85
C PHE A 167 1.66 1.66 -8.34
N PRO A 168 2.68 1.51 -9.21
CA PRO A 168 4.08 1.66 -8.83
C PRO A 168 4.37 2.99 -8.12
N ILE A 169 5.35 3.01 -7.22
CA ILE A 169 5.89 4.29 -6.72
C ILE A 169 6.54 5.00 -7.91
N GLY A 170 6.23 6.29 -8.09
CA GLY A 170 6.62 7.00 -9.29
C GLY A 170 5.82 6.55 -10.53
N THR A 171 4.51 6.37 -10.38
CA THR A 171 3.59 6.07 -11.50
C THR A 171 3.85 7.00 -12.67
N GLU A 172 3.96 6.43 -13.86
CA GLU A 172 4.23 7.11 -15.11
C GLU A 172 2.94 7.24 -15.94
N LYS A 173 2.95 8.14 -16.93
CA LYS A 173 1.83 8.34 -17.86
C LYS A 173 1.86 7.30 -18.98
N LYS A 174 1.62 6.04 -18.65
CA LYS A 174 1.64 4.91 -19.60
C LYS A 174 0.51 3.92 -19.31
N THR A 175 0.25 3.00 -20.22
CA THR A 175 -0.68 1.90 -19.97
C THR A 175 -0.09 0.92 -18.97
N TYR A 176 -0.92 0.46 -18.03
CA TYR A 176 -0.57 -0.58 -17.07
C TYR A 176 -1.50 -1.78 -17.20
N PRO A 177 -0.99 -3.02 -17.09
CA PRO A 177 -1.83 -4.18 -16.89
C PRO A 177 -2.55 -4.07 -15.54
N TYR A 178 -3.86 -4.25 -15.51
CA TYR A 178 -4.66 -4.18 -14.28
C TYR A 178 -5.64 -5.35 -14.19
N PHE A 179 -5.65 -6.03 -13.04
CA PHE A 179 -6.40 -7.24 -12.79
C PHE A 179 -7.87 -6.93 -12.42
N ASP A 180 -8.80 -7.60 -13.10
CA ASP A 180 -10.20 -7.61 -12.71
C ASP A 180 -10.55 -8.87 -11.92
N LEU A 181 -11.05 -8.65 -10.71
CA LEU A 181 -11.37 -9.70 -9.74
C LEU A 181 -12.53 -10.60 -10.18
N ASN A 182 -13.52 -10.05 -10.90
CA ASN A 182 -14.74 -10.80 -11.25
C ASN A 182 -14.50 -11.78 -12.39
N VAL A 183 -13.72 -11.36 -13.40
CA VAL A 183 -13.38 -12.22 -14.54
C VAL A 183 -12.04 -12.92 -14.40
N ARG A 184 -11.31 -12.65 -13.30
CA ARG A 184 -10.01 -13.22 -12.93
C ARG A 184 -8.97 -13.09 -14.06
N LYS A 185 -8.93 -11.91 -14.70
CA LYS A 185 -8.08 -11.61 -15.86
C LYS A 185 -7.62 -10.16 -15.85
N THR A 186 -6.54 -9.90 -16.57
CA THR A 186 -5.93 -8.57 -16.72
C THR A 186 -6.43 -7.87 -17.98
N PHE A 187 -6.64 -6.57 -17.88
CA PHE A 187 -6.90 -5.68 -19.00
C PHE A 187 -6.04 -4.42 -18.89
N ASP A 188 -6.00 -3.65 -19.96
CA ASP A 188 -5.21 -2.42 -20.03
C ASP A 188 -5.90 -1.28 -19.27
N ALA A 189 -5.24 -0.75 -18.24
CA ALA A 189 -5.54 0.53 -17.62
C ALA A 189 -4.76 1.63 -18.37
N ASN A 190 -5.44 2.34 -19.27
CA ASN A 190 -4.85 3.36 -20.12
C ASN A 190 -4.83 4.72 -19.42
N PHE A 191 -3.70 5.43 -19.49
CA PHE A 191 -3.62 6.81 -19.04
C PHE A 191 -4.53 7.70 -19.91
N LEU A 192 -5.41 8.46 -19.27
CA LEU A 192 -6.31 9.41 -19.93
C LEU A 192 -5.78 10.84 -19.78
N GLU A 193 -5.56 11.29 -18.55
CA GLU A 193 -5.19 12.67 -18.27
C GLU A 193 -4.44 12.86 -16.95
N GLU A 194 -3.77 14.02 -16.83
CA GLU A 194 -3.28 14.56 -15.56
C GLU A 194 -4.27 15.64 -15.10
N THR A 195 -4.74 15.53 -13.86
CA THR A 195 -5.68 16.48 -13.25
C THR A 195 -5.34 16.71 -11.78
N GLU A 196 -6.17 17.47 -11.07
CA GLU A 196 -6.02 17.71 -9.64
C GLU A 196 -7.30 17.36 -8.87
N ILE A 197 -7.14 16.74 -7.71
CA ILE A 197 -8.21 16.51 -6.73
C ILE A 197 -7.77 17.15 -5.43
N ASN A 198 -8.55 18.12 -4.92
CA ASN A 198 -8.26 18.88 -3.70
C ASN A 198 -6.82 19.45 -3.69
N GLY A 199 -6.37 19.98 -4.83
CA GLY A 199 -5.04 20.56 -5.03
C GLY A 199 -3.89 19.54 -5.10
N THR A 200 -4.20 18.24 -5.13
CA THR A 200 -3.23 17.17 -5.30
C THR A 200 -3.22 16.69 -6.75
N LYS A 201 -2.05 16.72 -7.38
CA LYS A 201 -1.86 16.19 -8.73
C LYS A 201 -2.12 14.69 -8.78
N VAL A 202 -2.94 14.26 -9.73
CA VAL A 202 -3.30 12.86 -9.94
C VAL A 202 -3.27 12.50 -11.43
N TYR A 203 -3.02 11.23 -11.72
CA TYR A 203 -3.15 10.64 -13.05
C TYR A 203 -4.41 9.80 -13.11
N HIS A 204 -5.25 10.05 -14.11
CA HIS A 204 -6.47 9.30 -14.34
C HIS A 204 -6.19 8.18 -15.34
N PHE A 205 -6.43 6.95 -14.92
CA PHE A 205 -6.40 5.76 -15.76
C PHE A 205 -7.80 5.17 -15.91
N GLN A 206 -8.08 4.59 -17.07
CA GLN A 206 -9.32 3.85 -17.30
C GLN A 206 -9.05 2.46 -17.84
N MET A 207 -9.74 1.48 -17.27
CA MET A 207 -9.76 0.09 -17.72
C MET A 207 -11.18 -0.30 -18.12
N SER A 208 -11.31 -1.04 -19.22
CA SER A 208 -12.60 -1.55 -19.68
C SER A 208 -12.58 -3.07 -19.80
N VAL A 209 -13.52 -3.74 -19.14
CA VAL A 209 -13.75 -5.17 -19.21
C VAL A 209 -14.89 -5.44 -20.20
N PRO A 210 -14.63 -6.10 -21.34
CA PRO A 210 -15.67 -6.44 -22.30
C PRO A 210 -16.63 -7.49 -21.73
N ALA A 211 -17.78 -7.65 -22.38
CA ALA A 211 -18.80 -8.61 -21.97
C ALA A 211 -18.21 -10.03 -21.86
N THR A 212 -18.08 -10.50 -20.62
CA THR A 212 -17.43 -11.76 -20.30
C THR A 212 -18.42 -12.69 -19.62
N SER A 213 -18.53 -13.92 -20.13
CA SER A 213 -19.33 -14.99 -19.53
C SER A 213 -18.69 -15.43 -18.22
N LEU A 214 -19.40 -15.23 -17.10
CA LEU A 214 -18.90 -15.65 -15.80
C LEU A 214 -18.93 -17.17 -15.63
N TRP A 215 -19.73 -17.89 -16.43
CA TRP A 215 -19.72 -19.35 -16.47
C TRP A 215 -18.39 -19.91 -16.96
N ASP A 216 -17.72 -19.21 -17.88
CA ASP A 216 -16.41 -19.63 -18.41
C ASP A 216 -15.25 -19.28 -17.45
N VAL A 217 -15.52 -18.49 -16.41
CA VAL A 217 -14.56 -18.12 -15.35
C VAL A 217 -14.74 -19.04 -14.14
N VAL A 218 -15.95 -19.12 -13.60
CA VAL A 218 -16.33 -20.00 -12.50
C VAL A 218 -17.69 -20.61 -12.80
N GLN A 219 -17.75 -21.95 -12.85
CA GLN A 219 -18.98 -22.71 -13.11
C GLN A 219 -19.90 -22.79 -11.89
N ALA A 220 -20.29 -21.63 -11.37
CA ALA A 220 -21.28 -21.52 -10.30
C ALA A 220 -22.71 -21.64 -10.87
N PRO A 221 -23.65 -22.30 -10.16
CA PRO A 221 -25.05 -22.39 -10.61
C PRO A 221 -25.69 -21.03 -10.87
N THR A 222 -25.29 -19.99 -10.12
CA THR A 222 -25.77 -18.61 -10.32
C THR A 222 -25.25 -17.94 -11.58
N ASN A 223 -24.23 -18.50 -12.25
CA ASN A 223 -23.71 -17.96 -13.50
C ASN A 223 -24.40 -18.55 -14.74
N ARG A 224 -25.23 -19.59 -14.58
CA ARG A 224 -25.98 -20.19 -15.68
C ARG A 224 -27.28 -20.82 -15.17
N LEU A 225 -28.41 -20.23 -15.53
CA LEU A 225 -29.72 -20.62 -15.02
C LEU A 225 -30.63 -21.03 -16.17
N SER A 226 -31.43 -22.08 -15.96
CA SER A 226 -32.48 -22.48 -16.88
C SER A 226 -33.84 -22.30 -16.20
N LEU A 227 -34.62 -21.35 -16.68
CA LEU A 227 -35.95 -21.01 -16.16
C LEU A 227 -36.94 -20.87 -17.34
N PRO A 228 -38.27 -20.95 -17.12
CA PRO A 228 -39.25 -20.68 -18.15
C PRO A 228 -39.01 -19.33 -18.87
N ALA A 229 -39.27 -19.25 -20.17
CA ALA A 229 -39.12 -18.02 -20.95
C ALA A 229 -39.92 -16.85 -20.34
N ALA A 230 -41.16 -17.12 -19.90
CA ALA A 230 -42.00 -16.15 -19.19
C ALA A 230 -41.34 -15.64 -17.90
N LYS A 231 -40.51 -16.45 -17.24
CA LYS A 231 -39.78 -16.05 -16.04
C LYS A 231 -38.70 -15.02 -16.34
N TRP A 232 -38.04 -15.15 -17.48
CA TRP A 232 -37.07 -14.17 -17.96
C TRP A 232 -37.72 -12.93 -18.58
N GLY A 233 -39.04 -12.93 -18.78
CA GLY A 233 -39.73 -11.87 -19.53
C GLY A 233 -39.45 -11.92 -21.04
N VAL A 234 -39.12 -13.09 -21.58
CA VAL A 234 -38.89 -13.30 -23.02
C VAL A 234 -39.99 -14.18 -23.64
N GLU A 235 -40.13 -14.12 -24.97
CA GLU A 235 -41.10 -14.95 -25.69
C GLU A 235 -40.78 -16.45 -25.53
N GLY A 236 -41.82 -17.27 -25.34
CA GLY A 236 -41.70 -18.73 -25.22
C GLY A 236 -42.56 -19.38 -24.12
N GLY A 237 -43.27 -18.60 -23.30
CA GLY A 237 -44.15 -19.14 -22.26
C GLY A 237 -43.40 -20.01 -21.25
N ASP A 238 -43.88 -21.24 -21.04
CA ASP A 238 -43.29 -22.19 -20.08
C ASP A 238 -42.05 -22.93 -20.61
N ALA A 239 -41.67 -22.72 -21.88
CA ALA A 239 -40.49 -23.36 -22.44
C ALA A 239 -39.22 -22.96 -21.66
N PRO A 240 -38.37 -23.91 -21.25
CA PRO A 240 -37.14 -23.59 -20.53
C PRO A 240 -36.16 -22.84 -21.43
N VAL A 241 -35.65 -21.71 -20.94
CA VAL A 241 -34.59 -20.92 -21.57
C VAL A 241 -33.42 -20.86 -20.62
N THR A 242 -32.26 -21.29 -21.12
CA THR A 242 -30.99 -21.15 -20.40
C THR A 242 -30.37 -19.80 -20.70
N MET A 243 -30.05 -19.04 -19.65
CA MET A 243 -29.30 -17.79 -19.73
C MET A 243 -27.98 -17.91 -18.96
N THR A 244 -26.95 -17.28 -19.51
CA THR A 244 -25.63 -17.15 -18.89
C THR A 244 -25.50 -15.75 -18.28
N ARG A 245 -24.85 -15.64 -17.12
CA ARG A 245 -24.53 -14.36 -16.48
C ARG A 245 -23.27 -13.79 -17.10
N TYR A 246 -23.39 -12.61 -17.68
CA TYR A 246 -22.30 -11.82 -18.24
C TYR A 246 -21.93 -10.68 -17.30
N TYR A 247 -20.68 -10.22 -17.42
CA TYR A 247 -20.12 -9.09 -16.69
C TYR A 247 -19.43 -8.14 -17.65
N THR A 248 -19.66 -6.84 -17.46
CA THR A 248 -18.86 -5.75 -17.99
C THR A 248 -18.52 -4.77 -16.87
N ASN A 249 -17.41 -4.05 -17.01
CA ASN A 249 -17.05 -2.98 -16.11
C ASN A 249 -16.23 -1.93 -16.83
N THR A 250 -16.44 -0.67 -16.48
CA THR A 250 -15.48 0.40 -16.76
C THR A 250 -14.98 0.91 -15.42
N ARG A 251 -13.66 0.84 -15.21
CA ARG A 251 -13.01 1.23 -13.96
C ARG A 251 -12.19 2.48 -14.20
N ASP A 252 -12.47 3.52 -13.43
CA ASP A 252 -11.70 4.75 -13.40
C ASP A 252 -10.86 4.81 -12.14
N LEU A 253 -9.58 5.15 -12.30
CA LEU A 253 -8.56 5.12 -11.24
C LEU A 253 -7.78 6.43 -11.26
N TRP A 254 -7.93 7.26 -10.23
CA TRP A 254 -7.11 8.45 -10.05
C TRP A 254 -6.00 8.15 -9.06
N VAL A 255 -4.77 8.34 -9.49
CA VAL A 255 -3.56 7.87 -8.82
C VAL A 255 -2.67 9.06 -8.48
N GLU A 256 -2.27 9.19 -7.22
CA GLU A 256 -1.18 10.12 -6.87
C GLU A 256 0.15 9.52 -7.33
N PRO A 257 0.88 10.18 -8.25
CA PRO A 257 1.95 9.52 -8.98
C PRO A 257 3.21 9.25 -8.15
N LYS A 258 3.49 10.02 -7.09
CA LYS A 258 4.72 9.79 -6.30
C LYS A 258 4.63 8.51 -5.48
N THR A 259 3.45 8.20 -4.95
CA THR A 259 3.22 7.07 -4.04
C THR A 259 2.61 5.87 -4.75
N GLY A 260 1.90 6.11 -5.86
CA GLY A 260 1.10 5.09 -6.54
C GLY A 260 -0.22 4.77 -5.84
N THR A 261 -0.64 5.60 -4.87
CA THR A 261 -1.91 5.45 -4.15
C THR A 261 -3.08 5.78 -5.07
N VAL A 262 -4.09 4.91 -5.11
CA VAL A 262 -5.37 5.20 -5.77
C VAL A 262 -6.20 6.08 -4.84
N VAL A 263 -6.28 7.38 -5.15
CA VAL A 263 -6.95 8.37 -4.29
C VAL A 263 -8.44 8.51 -4.59
N LYS A 264 -8.88 8.15 -5.79
CA LYS A 264 -10.29 8.04 -6.17
C LYS A 264 -10.45 6.86 -7.12
N GLY A 265 -11.53 6.11 -6.94
CA GLY A 265 -11.92 4.99 -7.79
C GLY A 265 -13.39 5.09 -8.19
N GLY A 266 -13.70 4.70 -9.43
CA GLY A 266 -15.05 4.54 -9.95
C GLY A 266 -15.20 3.22 -10.70
N GLU A 267 -16.38 2.61 -10.61
CA GLU A 267 -16.73 1.38 -11.35
C GLU A 267 -18.14 1.48 -11.91
N ALA A 268 -18.27 1.38 -13.24
CA ALA A 268 -19.53 1.24 -13.96
C ALA A 268 -19.80 -0.25 -14.23
N LEU A 269 -20.38 -0.91 -13.24
CA LEU A 269 -20.64 -2.35 -13.22
C LEU A 269 -21.93 -2.66 -13.99
N HIS A 270 -21.90 -3.71 -14.82
CA HIS A 270 -23.11 -4.30 -15.37
C HIS A 270 -23.01 -5.83 -15.43
N LEU A 271 -23.83 -6.48 -14.60
CA LEU A 271 -24.08 -7.90 -14.61
C LEU A 271 -25.48 -8.14 -15.15
N TYR A 272 -25.62 -9.09 -16.07
CA TYR A 272 -26.91 -9.43 -16.67
C TYR A 272 -26.96 -10.89 -17.08
N TYR A 273 -28.15 -11.47 -17.06
CA TYR A 273 -28.43 -12.75 -17.69
C TYR A 273 -28.82 -12.52 -19.15
N SER A 274 -28.25 -13.32 -20.05
CA SER A 274 -28.61 -13.32 -21.46
C SER A 274 -28.28 -14.66 -22.13
N ARG A 275 -28.94 -14.92 -23.24
CA ARG A 275 -28.57 -15.96 -24.21
C ARG A 275 -27.31 -15.63 -25.00
N THR A 276 -27.00 -14.34 -25.22
CA THR A 276 -25.80 -13.88 -25.94
C THR A 276 -25.14 -12.69 -25.23
N ALA A 277 -23.83 -12.56 -25.36
CA ALA A 277 -23.07 -11.52 -24.66
C ALA A 277 -23.49 -10.10 -25.06
N ASP A 278 -23.82 -9.88 -26.33
CA ASP A 278 -24.06 -8.57 -26.95
C ASP A 278 -25.47 -8.01 -26.72
N LYS A 279 -26.39 -8.82 -26.20
CA LYS A 279 -27.79 -8.44 -26.00
C LYS A 279 -28.20 -8.68 -24.55
N PRO A 280 -28.00 -7.73 -23.62
CA PRO A 280 -28.50 -7.86 -22.26
C PRO A 280 -30.01 -8.08 -22.22
N GLU A 281 -30.49 -9.08 -21.47
CA GLU A 281 -31.92 -9.40 -21.36
C GLU A 281 -32.46 -9.09 -19.96
N VAL A 282 -31.86 -9.68 -18.92
CA VAL A 282 -32.27 -9.42 -17.53
C VAL A 282 -31.09 -8.89 -16.73
N THR A 283 -31.13 -7.61 -16.37
CA THR A 283 -30.11 -6.99 -15.51
C THR A 283 -30.10 -7.64 -14.13
N ALA A 284 -28.95 -8.18 -13.73
CA ALA A 284 -28.70 -8.69 -12.38
C ALA A 284 -28.23 -7.58 -11.43
N LEU A 285 -27.31 -6.74 -11.90
CA LEU A 285 -26.80 -5.56 -11.23
C LEU A 285 -26.33 -4.56 -12.28
N LYS A 286 -26.76 -3.30 -12.22
CA LYS A 286 -26.18 -2.22 -13.02
C LYS A 286 -26.01 -1.01 -12.14
N SER A 287 -24.79 -0.53 -11.96
CA SER A 287 -24.57 0.72 -11.24
C SER A 287 -23.21 1.32 -11.51
N HIS A 288 -23.14 2.64 -11.51
CA HIS A 288 -21.89 3.38 -11.39
C HIS A 288 -21.69 3.75 -9.92
N ILE A 289 -20.64 3.20 -9.31
CA ILE A 289 -20.24 3.50 -7.93
C ILE A 289 -18.90 4.22 -7.92
N VAL A 290 -18.78 5.24 -7.08
CA VAL A 290 -17.57 6.07 -6.96
C VAL A 290 -17.23 6.24 -5.49
N PHE A 291 -15.94 6.33 -5.17
CA PHE A 291 -15.48 6.63 -3.82
C PHE A 291 -16.20 7.86 -3.25
N ASP A 292 -16.67 7.75 -2.02
CA ASP A 292 -17.26 8.90 -1.33
C ASP A 292 -16.19 9.92 -0.92
N GLU A 293 -16.63 11.13 -0.58
CA GLU A 293 -15.70 12.23 -0.29
C GLU A 293 -14.77 11.91 0.89
N ASN A 294 -15.30 11.28 1.95
CA ASN A 294 -14.50 10.87 3.10
C ASN A 294 -13.38 9.90 2.71
N THR A 295 -13.68 8.95 1.80
CA THR A 295 -12.68 8.02 1.26
C THR A 295 -11.64 8.77 0.45
N ILE A 296 -12.05 9.71 -0.42
CA ILE A 296 -11.12 10.51 -1.24
C ILE A 296 -10.18 11.32 -0.33
N GLU A 297 -10.71 12.03 0.65
CA GLU A 297 -9.93 12.81 1.63
C GLU A 297 -8.97 11.92 2.43
N SER A 298 -9.43 10.76 2.90
CA SER A 298 -8.60 9.79 3.62
C SER A 298 -7.44 9.28 2.74
N GLN A 299 -7.71 8.87 1.50
CA GLN A 299 -6.66 8.38 0.60
C GLN A 299 -5.68 9.48 0.20
N LEU A 300 -6.15 10.73 0.03
CA LEU A 300 -5.27 11.88 -0.18
C LEU A 300 -4.36 12.14 1.04
N SER A 301 -4.88 12.01 2.26
CA SER A 301 -4.08 12.13 3.48
C SER A 301 -2.99 11.07 3.52
N VAL A 302 -3.34 9.80 3.24
CA VAL A 302 -2.38 8.68 3.16
C VAL A 302 -1.30 8.96 2.11
N ALA A 303 -1.69 9.41 0.92
CA ALA A 303 -0.75 9.79 -0.13
C ALA A 303 0.19 10.91 0.33
N LYS A 304 -0.35 11.98 0.94
CA LYS A 304 0.42 13.11 1.43
C LYS A 304 1.41 12.72 2.53
N GLU A 305 0.99 11.93 3.51
CA GLU A 305 1.88 11.43 4.56
C GLU A 305 3.06 10.64 4.00
N ASN A 306 2.81 9.81 2.99
CA ASN A 306 3.87 9.06 2.31
C ASN A 306 4.80 9.97 1.49
N ILE A 307 4.26 11.00 0.82
CA ILE A 307 5.06 12.03 0.14
C ILE A 307 5.95 12.79 1.13
N ASP A 308 5.41 13.17 2.29
CA ASP A 308 6.14 13.92 3.31
C ASP A 308 7.28 13.07 3.92
N LYS A 309 7.02 11.78 4.18
CA LYS A 309 8.07 10.82 4.57
C LYS A 309 9.15 10.70 3.49
N LEU A 310 8.77 10.52 2.23
CA LEU A 310 9.72 10.46 1.10
C LEU A 310 10.56 11.75 0.99
N SER A 311 9.94 12.92 1.16
CA SER A 311 10.62 14.22 1.12
C SER A 311 11.58 14.42 2.30
N LEU A 312 11.16 14.04 3.52
CA LEU A 312 11.97 14.16 4.72
C LEU A 312 13.27 13.37 4.59
N TYR A 313 13.17 12.08 4.25
CA TYR A 313 14.34 11.21 4.15
C TYR A 313 15.11 11.41 2.86
N GLY A 314 14.44 11.70 1.74
CA GLY A 314 15.10 11.84 0.44
C GLY A 314 15.67 13.21 0.13
N ARG A 315 15.24 14.26 0.83
CA ARG A 315 15.64 15.65 0.51
C ARG A 315 16.01 16.47 1.74
N VAL A 316 15.12 16.57 2.71
CA VAL A 316 15.30 17.51 3.84
C VAL A 316 16.46 17.07 4.74
N MET A 317 16.47 15.81 5.18
CA MET A 317 17.53 15.27 6.04
C MET A 317 18.92 15.33 5.35
N PRO A 318 19.08 14.90 4.09
CA PRO A 318 20.33 15.10 3.34
C PRO A 318 20.81 16.56 3.30
N ILE A 319 19.92 17.52 3.06
CA ILE A 319 20.29 18.94 3.01
C ILE A 319 20.79 19.42 4.37
N ILE A 320 20.10 19.09 5.47
CA ILE A 320 20.51 19.47 6.82
C ILE A 320 21.87 18.86 7.15
N LEU A 321 22.06 17.56 6.89
CA LEU A 321 23.34 16.88 7.11
C LEU A 321 24.46 17.50 6.26
N GLY A 322 24.19 17.83 5.00
CA GLY A 322 25.15 18.48 4.12
C GLY A 322 25.58 19.86 4.62
N VAL A 323 24.61 20.70 5.00
CA VAL A 323 24.89 22.05 5.54
C VAL A 323 25.68 21.97 6.85
N LEU A 324 25.22 21.15 7.80
CA LEU A 324 25.95 20.94 9.06
C LEU A 324 27.34 20.35 8.83
N GLY A 325 27.46 19.44 7.87
CA GLY A 325 28.72 18.83 7.48
C GLY A 325 29.72 19.85 6.93
N VAL A 326 29.28 20.72 6.02
CA VAL A 326 30.10 21.82 5.48
C VAL A 326 30.49 22.81 6.57
N ILE A 327 29.56 23.20 7.45
CA ILE A 327 29.85 24.11 8.56
C ILE A 327 30.90 23.50 9.51
N ALA A 328 30.73 22.24 9.90
CA ALA A 328 31.66 21.54 10.77
C ALA A 328 33.05 21.39 10.11
N LEU A 329 33.10 21.09 8.81
CA LEU A 329 34.34 20.97 8.05
C LEU A 329 35.09 22.31 7.99
N ILE A 330 34.41 23.41 7.67
CA ILE A 330 35.01 24.75 7.64
C ILE A 330 35.52 25.15 9.03
N ALA A 331 34.70 24.95 10.08
CA ALA A 331 35.10 25.26 11.45
C ALA A 331 36.32 24.45 11.89
N GLY A 332 36.37 23.16 11.56
CA GLY A 332 37.49 22.28 11.84
C GLY A 332 38.77 22.74 11.14
N VAL A 333 38.71 23.09 9.85
CA VAL A 333 39.85 23.60 9.08
C VAL A 333 40.35 24.94 9.65
N VAL A 334 39.44 25.89 9.92
CA VAL A 334 39.81 27.21 10.48
C VAL A 334 40.46 27.08 11.87
N LEU A 335 39.93 26.22 12.75
CA LEU A 335 40.50 25.95 14.06
C LEU A 335 41.86 25.25 13.96
N GLY A 336 42.02 24.33 13.00
CA GLY A 336 43.29 23.65 12.73
C GLY A 336 44.38 24.61 12.25
N ILE A 337 44.06 25.53 11.35
CA ILE A 337 45.01 26.53 10.82
C ILE A 337 45.39 27.55 11.90
N ARG A 338 44.41 28.04 12.69
CA ARG A 338 44.65 29.04 13.76
C ARG A 338 45.32 28.46 15.01
N GLY A 339 45.37 27.14 15.16
CA GLY A 339 46.09 26.45 16.25
C GLY A 339 47.58 26.19 15.94
N GLY A 340 48.03 26.45 14.71
CA GLY A 340 49.41 26.22 14.27
C GLY A 340 50.37 27.33 14.67
N SER A 341 50.60 27.55 15.97
CA SER A 341 51.74 28.36 16.42
C SER A 341 52.95 27.46 16.67
N ALA A 342 53.91 27.55 15.73
CA ALA A 342 55.32 27.15 15.75
C ALA A 342 55.72 25.75 16.28
N PRO A 343 56.40 24.91 15.46
CA PRO A 343 57.16 23.80 16.00
C PRO A 343 58.36 24.35 16.79
N ALA A 344 58.40 24.08 18.10
CA ALA A 344 59.63 24.25 18.88
C ALA A 344 60.69 23.28 18.32
N PRO A 345 61.88 23.76 17.90
CA PRO A 345 62.92 22.86 17.43
C PRO A 345 63.46 22.06 18.61
N ALA A 346 63.28 20.73 18.58
CA ALA A 346 63.93 19.84 19.51
C ALA A 346 65.45 19.89 19.26
N ARG A 347 66.18 20.48 20.21
CA ARG A 347 67.65 20.46 20.27
C ARG A 347 68.15 19.02 20.31
N ALA A 348 69.11 18.72 19.45
CA ALA A 348 70.01 17.58 19.59
C ALA A 348 70.80 17.68 20.91
N GLY A 349 70.86 16.58 21.66
CA GLY A 349 71.69 16.43 22.85
C GLY A 349 71.88 14.94 23.13
N GLY A 350 73.12 14.47 23.04
CA GLY A 350 73.50 13.07 22.97
C GLY A 350 73.35 12.24 24.26
N PHE A 351 73.38 10.92 24.05
CA PHE A 351 73.70 9.85 25.01
C PHE A 351 75.22 9.84 25.33
N PRO A 352 75.77 9.03 26.28
CA PRO A 352 75.17 7.92 27.06
C PRO A 352 75.54 7.85 28.58
N GLY A 353 74.89 6.95 29.34
CA GLY A 353 75.34 6.59 30.70
C GLY A 353 74.52 5.50 31.41
N GLN A 354 74.97 4.24 31.27
CA GLN A 354 74.92 3.07 32.18
C GLN A 354 73.83 2.86 33.28
N ARG A 355 73.22 1.67 33.16
CA ARG A 355 72.46 0.76 34.09
C ARG A 355 73.02 0.60 35.55
N PRO A 356 72.43 -0.26 36.43
CA PRO A 356 71.01 -0.59 36.76
C PRO A 356 70.77 -0.85 38.28
N SER A 357 69.51 -0.88 38.74
CA SER A 357 68.97 -1.64 39.91
C SER A 357 67.64 -0.96 40.34
N GLY A 358 66.54 -1.59 40.76
CA GLY A 358 66.22 -2.92 41.23
C GLY A 358 64.92 -2.78 42.06
N THR A 359 64.18 -3.88 42.23
CA THR A 359 63.17 -4.15 43.28
C THR A 359 61.84 -3.37 43.31
N ALA A 360 60.77 -4.08 42.93
CA ALA A 360 59.48 -4.13 43.65
C ALA A 360 59.67 -4.98 44.95
N PRO A 361 58.76 -5.06 45.97
CA PRO A 361 57.29 -4.96 45.85
C PRO A 361 56.51 -4.40 47.08
N ALA A 362 55.17 -4.47 46.97
CA ALA A 362 54.17 -4.80 48.02
C ALA A 362 53.14 -3.72 48.44
N ALA A 363 51.89 -4.18 48.42
CA ALA A 363 50.60 -3.60 48.86
C ALA A 363 50.48 -3.53 50.41
N PRO A 364 49.33 -3.19 51.08
CA PRO A 364 47.94 -3.00 50.62
C PRO A 364 47.14 -1.82 51.25
N ALA A 365 45.84 -1.76 50.91
CA ALA A 365 44.78 -0.78 51.21
C ALA A 365 44.42 -0.57 52.71
N PRO A 366 43.54 0.39 53.11
CA PRO A 366 42.07 0.22 52.92
C PRO A 366 41.17 1.50 52.78
N ARG A 367 39.99 1.26 52.15
CA ARG A 367 38.60 1.71 52.45
C ARG A 367 38.26 3.17 52.81
N ALA A 368 37.30 3.75 52.07
CA ALA A 368 35.90 4.03 52.47
C ALA A 368 35.24 4.96 51.42
N ASN A 369 34.25 4.52 50.61
CA ASN A 369 32.82 4.32 50.86
C ASN A 369 31.95 5.59 50.75
N ARG A 370 31.13 5.64 49.68
CA ARG A 370 29.79 6.26 49.46
C ARG A 370 29.68 6.64 47.98
N GLY A 371 28.67 6.25 47.21
CA GLY A 371 27.42 5.56 47.46
C GLY A 371 26.47 5.88 46.30
N ALA A 372 25.49 4.98 46.09
CA ALA A 372 24.31 5.10 45.24
C ALA A 372 24.52 5.05 43.72
N ASP A 373 23.66 4.43 42.92
CA ASP A 373 22.63 3.40 43.09
C ASP A 373 22.25 2.97 41.65
N ASP A 374 21.55 1.84 41.57
CA ASP A 374 20.68 1.37 40.47
C ASP A 374 21.29 0.62 39.26
N ALA A 375 21.07 -0.69 39.33
CA ALA A 375 20.80 -1.62 38.21
C ALA A 375 19.29 -1.97 38.24
N PRO A 376 18.77 -2.83 37.34
CA PRO A 376 18.83 -2.83 35.89
C PRO A 376 17.41 -2.70 35.26
N THR A 377 17.38 -2.54 33.95
CA THR A 377 16.21 -2.40 33.08
C THR A 377 15.23 -3.57 33.13
N GLU A 378 13.95 -3.28 33.44
CA GLU A 378 12.81 -4.18 33.24
C GLU A 378 12.18 -4.01 31.85
N GLN A 379 11.83 -5.13 31.24
CA GLN A 379 11.10 -5.26 29.97
C GLN A 379 9.60 -5.05 30.21
N ILE A 380 8.95 -4.19 29.43
CA ILE A 380 7.50 -4.00 29.46
C ILE A 380 6.84 -4.89 28.39
N ARG A 381 6.01 -5.83 28.85
CA ARG A 381 4.97 -6.51 28.07
C ARG A 381 3.75 -5.61 28.00
N ILE A 382 3.09 -5.54 26.84
CA ILE A 382 1.78 -4.91 26.70
C ILE A 382 0.76 -6.02 26.41
N ASP A 383 -0.16 -6.16 27.35
CA ASP A 383 -1.30 -7.07 27.27
C ASP A 383 -2.37 -6.51 26.30
N LYS A 384 -2.95 -7.41 25.51
CA LYS A 384 -4.22 -7.19 24.80
C LYS A 384 -5.36 -7.31 25.80
N GLN A 385 -6.36 -6.42 25.71
CA GLN A 385 -7.80 -6.73 25.82
C GLN A 385 -8.66 -5.46 25.86
N PRO A 386 -9.99 -5.59 25.73
CA PRO A 386 -10.78 -6.66 25.10
C PRO A 386 -11.48 -6.22 23.81
#